data_AF-A0A6S6T456-F1
#
_entry.id   AF-A0A6S6T456-F1
#
_cell.length_a   1.000
_cell.length_b   1.000
_cell.length_c   1.000
_cell.angle_alpha   90.00
_cell.angle_beta   90.00
_cell.angle_gamma   90.00
#
_symmetry.space_group_name_H-M   'P 1'
#
loop_
_entity.id
_entity.type
_entity.pdbx_description
1 polymer ?
#
loop_
_entity_poly.entity_id
_entity_poly.type
_entity_poly.pdbx_seq_one_letter_code
_entity_poly.pdbx_strand_id
1 'polypeptide(L)' 'MKFQVDGTLHKVFDTEQKSEKFRAREFVIEVSDGKYPQMVKFQLTQDKCEAIDNYQEGSA' A
#
# COMPACT_ATOMS: atom_id res chain seq x y z
N MET A 1 15.37 -7.22 -10.07
CA MET A 1 14.59 -8.12 -9.20
C MET A 1 13.21 -7.52 -9.04
N LYS A 2 12.14 -8.29 -9.31
CA LYS A 2 10.75 -7.85 -9.08
C LYS A 2 10.30 -8.48 -7.77
N PHE A 3 9.96 -7.67 -6.78
CA PHE A 3 9.28 -8.15 -5.58
C PHE A 3 7.80 -8.23 -5.91
N GLN A 4 7.22 -9.41 -5.73
CA GLN A 4 5.79 -9.65 -5.84
C GLN A 4 5.34 -10.20 -4.49
N VAL A 5 4.28 -9.61 -3.95
CA VAL A 5 3.73 -9.94 -2.65
C VAL A 5 2.23 -9.96 -2.81
N ASP A 6 1.62 -11.04 -2.36
CA ASP A 6 0.17 -11.26 -2.40
C ASP A 6 -0.33 -11.24 -0.96
N GLY A 7 -1.38 -10.47 -0.71
CA GLY A 7 -1.91 -10.26 0.63
C GLY A 7 -3.15 -9.38 0.59
N THR A 8 -3.86 -9.33 1.70
CA THR A 8 -5.11 -8.58 1.81
C THR A 8 -4.79 -7.12 2.11
N LEU A 9 -5.44 -6.18 1.42
CA LEU A 9 -5.28 -4.76 1.74
C LEU A 9 -5.89 -4.48 3.11
N HIS A 10 -5.03 -4.26 4.11
CA HIS A 10 -5.47 -4.07 5.49
C HIS A 10 -5.95 -2.63 5.73
N LYS A 11 -5.18 -1.64 5.26
CA LYS A 11 -5.48 -0.23 5.49
C LYS A 11 -4.90 0.66 4.40
N VAL A 12 -5.64 1.66 3.94
CA VAL A 12 -5.12 2.68 3.02
C VAL A 12 -5.16 4.02 3.72
N PHE A 13 -4.04 4.72 3.76
CA PHE A 13 -3.97 6.06 4.31
C PHE A 13 -4.24 7.10 3.21
N ASP A 14 -4.64 8.30 3.65
CA ASP A 14 -4.77 9.45 2.78
C ASP A 14 -3.45 9.85 2.14
N THR A 15 -3.54 10.52 0.99
CA THR A 15 -2.35 11.03 0.29
C THR A 15 -1.82 12.26 1.02
N GLU A 16 -0.61 12.15 1.58
CA GLU A 16 0.12 13.28 2.13
C GLU A 16 0.90 14.03 1.05
N GLN A 17 0.61 15.31 0.88
CA GLN A 17 1.41 16.19 0.04
C GLN A 17 2.61 16.73 0.83
N LYS A 18 3.77 16.05 0.75
CA LYS A 18 5.01 16.54 1.40
C LYS A 18 5.56 17.79 0.70
N SER A 19 5.31 17.98 -0.59
CA SER A 19 5.74 19.17 -1.36
C SER A 19 4.87 19.39 -2.60
N GLU A 20 5.00 20.54 -3.28
CA GLU A 20 4.23 20.84 -4.50
C GLU A 20 4.32 19.74 -5.57
N LYS A 21 5.51 19.14 -5.73
CA LYS A 21 5.77 18.05 -6.69
C LYS A 21 5.89 16.66 -6.06
N PHE A 22 5.70 16.54 -4.74
CA PHE A 22 5.87 15.28 -4.04
C PHE A 22 4.65 14.98 -3.18
N ARG A 23 3.95 13.93 -3.60
CA ARG A 23 2.84 13.33 -2.87
C ARG A 23 3.26 11.92 -2.50
N ALA A 24 3.00 11.54 -1.27
CA ALA A 24 3.21 10.18 -0.78
C ALA A 24 1.90 9.65 -0.24
N ARG A 25 1.64 8.36 -0.46
CA ARG A 25 0.49 7.67 0.08
C ARG A 25 0.94 6.36 0.68
N GLU A 26 0.56 6.12 1.93
CA GLU A 26 0.89 4.89 2.62
C GLU A 26 -0.29 3.91 2.58
N PHE A 27 0.01 2.62 2.53
CA PHE A 27 -0.98 1.56 2.69
C PHE A 27 -0.34 0.37 3.37
N VAL A 28 -1.15 -0.43 4.06
CA VAL A 28 -0.73 -1.63 4.78
C VAL A 28 -1.41 -2.80 4.12
N ILE A 29 -0.61 -3.82 3.78
CA ILE A 29 -1.13 -5.13 3.38
C ILE A 29 -0.82 -6.13 4.48
N GLU A 30 -1.74 -7.06 4.67
CA GLU A 30 -1.55 -8.23 5.51
C GLU A 30 -1.11 -9.39 4.62
N VAL A 31 0.13 -9.82 4.78
CA VAL A 31 0.71 -10.95 4.07
C VAL A 31 0.61 -12.17 4.99
N SER A 32 -0.26 -13.11 4.65
CA SER A 32 -0.42 -14.36 5.39
C SER A 32 0.61 -15.40 4.92
N ASP A 33 1.91 -15.10 5.07
CA ASP A 33 2.97 -16.06 4.77
C ASP A 33 3.12 -17.05 5.94
N GLY A 34 2.26 -18.07 5.96
CA GLY A 34 2.25 -19.13 6.96
C GLY A 34 1.49 -18.80 8.25
N LYS A 35 2.06 -19.12 9.42
CA LYS A 35 1.36 -19.04 10.72
C LYS A 35 1.26 -17.65 11.33
N TYR A 36 1.98 -16.66 10.78
CA TYR A 36 2.05 -15.32 11.34
C TYR A 36 1.76 -14.29 10.26
N PRO A 37 0.57 -13.67 10.25
CA PRO A 37 0.28 -12.59 9.33
C PRO A 37 1.28 -11.44 9.56
N GLN A 38 1.95 -11.01 8.51
CA GLN A 38 2.85 -9.87 8.53
C GLN A 38 2.14 -8.65 7.98
N MET A 39 2.06 -7.60 8.78
CA MET A 39 1.59 -6.29 8.33
C MET A 39 2.75 -5.55 7.68
N VAL A 40 2.76 -5.50 6.35
CA VAL A 40 3.78 -4.80 5.59
C VAL A 40 3.21 -3.46 5.15
N LYS A 41 3.86 -2.38 5.59
CA LYS A 41 3.52 -1.03 5.19
C LYS A 41 4.30 -0.62 3.95
N PHE A 42 3.58 -0.24 2.92
CA PHE A 42 4.11 0.26 1.66
C PHE A 42 3.84 1.75 1.54
N GLN A 43 4.76 2.42 0.85
CA GLN A 43 4.62 3.83 0.51
C GLN A 43 4.69 3.98 -1.01
N LEU A 44 3.68 4.64 -1.56
CA LEU A 44 3.61 5.05 -2.96
C LEU A 44 3.97 6.52 -3.04
N THR A 45 4.60 6.90 -4.13
CA THR A 45 5.03 8.29 -4.37
C THR A 45 4.63 8.73 -5.76
N GLN A 46 4.26 9.99 -5.90
CA GLN A 46 3.95 10.65 -7.18
C GLN A 46 2.85 9.91 -7.97
N ASP A 47 3.15 9.43 -9.18
CA ASP A 47 2.26 8.69 -10.08
C ASP A 47 1.76 7.36 -9.49
N LYS A 48 2.51 6.78 -8.55
CA LYS A 48 2.13 5.51 -7.92
C LYS A 48 0.95 5.67 -6.96
N CYS A 49 0.63 6.88 -6.49
CA CYS A 49 -0.45 7.09 -5.52
C CYS A 49 -1.83 6.71 -6.08
N GLU A 50 -2.03 6.81 -7.39
CA GLU A 50 -3.29 6.46 -8.08
C GLU A 50 -3.42 4.94 -8.28
N ALA A 51 -2.31 4.18 -8.17
CA ALA A 51 -2.34 2.74 -8.37
C ALA A 51 -3.18 2.03 -7.29
N ILE A 52 -3.22 2.56 -6.07
CA ILE A 52 -4.00 2.02 -4.96
C ILE A 52 -5.44 2.55 -4.93
N ASP A 53 -5.79 3.58 -5.71
CA ASP A 53 -7.16 4.15 -5.70
C ASP A 53 -8.23 3.16 -6.19
N ASN A 54 -7.83 2.19 -7.01
CA ASN A 54 -8.74 1.15 -7.48
C ASN A 54 -8.94 0.00 -6.47
N TYR A 55 -8.23 0.04 -5.33
CA TYR A 55 -8.27 -1.00 -4.32
C TYR A 55 -8.85 -0.43 -3.02
N GLN A 56 -9.88 -1.09 -2.48
CA GLN A 56 -10.49 -0.72 -1.20
C GLN A 56 -9.95 -1.58 -0.06
N GLU A 57 -9.94 -1.02 1.15
CA GLU A 57 -9.61 -1.74 2.38
C GLU A 57 -10.47 -3.01 2.49
N GLY A 58 -9.82 -4.17 2.71
CA GLY A 58 -10.47 -5.47 2.74
C GLY A 58 -10.56 -6.18 1.38
N SER A 59 -10.04 -5.59 0.30
CA SER A 59 -9.90 -6.28 -0.99
C SER A 59 -8.73 -7.26 -0.95
N ALA A 60 -8.96 -8.47 -1.47
CA ALA A 60 -7.98 -9.56 -1.58
C ALA A 60 -7.60 -9.81 -3.04
#